data_AF-A0A0Q9SI12-F1
#
_entry.id   AF-A0A0Q9SI12-F1
#
_cell.length_a   1.000
_cell.length_b   1.000
_cell.length_c   1.000
_cell.angle_alpha   90.00
_cell.angle_beta   90.00
_cell.angle_gamma   90.00
#
_symmetry.space_group_name_H-M   'P 1'
#
loop_
_entity.id
_entity.type
_entity.pdbx_description
1 polymer ?
#
loop_
_entity_poly.entity_id
_entity_poly.type
_entity_poly.pdbx_seq_one_letter_code
_entity_poly.pdbx_strand_id
1 'polypeptide(L)'
;MSEQRRLAVIVVRNDSSTPQPNLADVMDLVLFSPSSIARYFRESAEDYFQFARLDFFGSYDVTLPMAPSSRDVGIEAARNAAAGAGVDLSPYDGTVVFAFPGTGYDAGAYGSSAFLPTTADFTFFCHEVGHVLGLDHSYGIFTTGADWIDNNQPDYFPVYGDPYDLMSSATFGASDPTTTRPAADVPTAHPSWGSAPPHIARALLHHQKPAALEDKGRVVHVNESQDVTTTLYPVGTATDGKPELVVFHPTGEDAAGHGRVYVEYRQPFAHNAYSRWDEGLADTNEPGARDRCGVIVHTIVDQPGVTPGPVVWYAGRIVFPTPDTDVAVDTPLGQVHVGVTQEFGQTTRPGFVRVRVRRHSAPSLTVRTASADTTAVISTERRPHPGWEWAGDFTWETRETVRVTTYTPVTVGIGGTSPIDAESSVVVSWFVGGNQVFGPSSSIPVTLPDGRVVTLETTLHPTTRVLTITNHPADGDIDVPVVARASAADGTGEVFATSAYSVQARTSGWGSDWDRFMDFWYRITHPVPRERIGPPDPGDPLKRFDPLAEVARQQLERVREAYAELARVSPAVAENVRSVMADQERMLQPQRLRAVSVDRRVG
;
A
#
# COMPACT_ATOMS: atom_id res chain seq x y z
N MET A 1 -22.53 -13.00 17.76
CA MET A 1 -23.95 -12.79 18.07
C MET A 1 -24.31 -11.37 17.67
N SER A 2 -25.39 -11.19 16.89
CA SER A 2 -25.91 -9.87 16.51
C SER A 2 -26.71 -9.23 17.65
N GLU A 3 -26.72 -7.90 17.69
CA GLU A 3 -27.52 -7.10 18.62
C GLU A 3 -28.88 -6.77 18.00
N GLN A 4 -29.95 -7.26 18.63
CA GLN A 4 -31.33 -6.98 18.19
C GLN A 4 -31.80 -5.65 18.78
N ARG A 5 -32.20 -4.72 17.92
CA ARG A 5 -32.69 -3.39 18.29
C ARG A 5 -34.13 -3.21 17.85
N ARG A 6 -34.93 -2.61 18.73
CA ARG A 6 -36.33 -2.23 18.48
C ARG A 6 -36.43 -0.72 18.57
N LEU A 7 -36.65 -0.05 17.45
CA LEU A 7 -36.72 1.41 17.41
C LEU A 7 -38.09 1.90 16.94
N ALA A 8 -38.58 2.97 17.56
CA ALA A 8 -39.75 3.70 17.08
C ALA A 8 -39.29 4.98 16.37
N VAL A 9 -39.70 5.15 15.11
CA VAL A 9 -39.48 6.37 14.34
C VAL A 9 -40.72 7.23 14.43
N ILE A 10 -40.60 8.44 14.96
CA ILE A 10 -41.73 9.36 15.15
C ILE A 10 -41.52 10.58 14.27
N VAL A 11 -42.49 10.87 13.40
CA VAL A 11 -42.46 12.05 12.53
C VAL A 11 -43.38 13.11 13.10
N VAL A 12 -42.84 14.31 13.30
CA VAL A 12 -43.58 15.45 13.83
C VAL A 12 -43.45 16.67 12.95
N ARG A 13 -44.52 17.47 12.91
CA ARG A 13 -44.56 18.80 12.32
C ARG A 13 -44.68 19.83 13.44
N ASN A 14 -43.67 20.68 13.58
CA ASN A 14 -43.61 21.72 14.62
C ASN A 14 -43.98 23.12 14.09
N ASP A 15 -44.19 23.27 12.77
CA ASP A 15 -44.75 24.48 12.16
C ASP A 15 -45.91 24.13 11.21
N SER A 16 -47.12 24.47 11.65
CA SER A 16 -48.35 24.25 10.88
C SER A 16 -48.42 25.01 9.54
N SER A 17 -47.57 26.03 9.33
CA SER A 17 -47.47 26.77 8.06
C SER A 17 -46.75 25.97 6.97
N THR A 18 -46.04 24.90 7.35
CA THR A 18 -45.38 23.99 6.42
C THR A 18 -46.27 22.81 6.03
N PRO A 19 -46.08 22.21 4.84
CA PRO A 19 -46.79 21.00 4.45
C PRO A 19 -46.62 19.88 5.46
N GLN A 20 -47.66 19.04 5.62
CA GLN A 20 -47.56 17.82 6.42
C GLN A 20 -46.43 16.93 5.86
N PRO A 21 -45.50 16.44 6.71
CA PRO A 21 -44.43 15.58 6.27
C PRO A 21 -44.99 14.28 5.70
N ASN A 22 -44.40 13.83 4.60
CA ASN A 22 -44.73 12.54 4.02
C ASN A 22 -43.96 11.45 4.75
N LEU A 23 -44.69 10.60 5.49
CA LEU A 23 -44.11 9.48 6.23
C LEU A 23 -43.32 8.54 5.31
N ALA A 24 -43.74 8.38 4.05
CA ALA A 24 -43.06 7.52 3.09
C ALA A 24 -41.62 7.99 2.79
N ASP A 25 -41.36 9.29 2.78
CA ASP A 25 -40.02 9.84 2.53
C ASP A 25 -39.07 9.51 3.70
N VAL A 26 -39.58 9.56 4.94
CA VAL A 26 -38.82 9.14 6.13
C VAL A 26 -38.62 7.63 6.16
N MET A 27 -39.63 6.84 5.76
CA MET A 27 -39.49 5.38 5.64
C MET A 27 -38.44 5.00 4.59
N ASP A 28 -38.39 5.72 3.47
CA ASP A 28 -37.38 5.50 2.43
C ASP A 28 -35.97 5.85 2.96
N LEU A 29 -35.82 7.02 3.58
CA LEU A 29 -34.57 7.47 4.21
C LEU A 29 -34.04 6.48 5.25
N VAL A 30 -34.92 5.96 6.12
CA VAL A 30 -34.51 5.13 7.25
C VAL A 30 -34.35 3.67 6.84
N LEU A 31 -35.21 3.14 5.95
CA LEU A 31 -35.33 1.71 5.71
C LEU A 31 -35.17 1.31 4.23
N PHE A 32 -35.97 1.86 3.32
CA PHE A 32 -36.13 1.27 1.99
C PHE A 32 -35.11 1.71 0.94
N SER A 33 -34.52 2.89 1.08
CA SER A 33 -33.54 3.43 0.13
C SER A 33 -32.31 2.50 0.03
N PRO A 34 -31.71 2.33 -1.17
CA PRO A 34 -30.42 1.65 -1.34
C PRO A 34 -29.25 2.27 -0.55
N SER A 35 -29.48 3.47 -0.01
CA SER A 35 -28.55 4.19 0.85
C SER A 35 -29.27 4.67 2.13
N SER A 36 -30.11 3.82 2.72
CA SER A 36 -30.86 4.12 3.94
C SER A 36 -30.02 4.03 5.22
N ILE A 37 -30.48 4.65 6.32
CA ILE A 37 -29.81 4.60 7.63
C ILE A 37 -29.64 3.14 8.11
N ALA A 38 -30.70 2.32 7.99
CA ALA A 38 -30.62 0.91 8.38
C ALA A 38 -29.58 0.14 7.55
N ARG A 39 -29.48 0.44 6.25
CA ARG A 39 -28.49 -0.17 5.37
C ARG A 39 -27.08 0.30 5.68
N TYR A 40 -26.89 1.58 5.98
CA TYR A 40 -25.62 2.11 6.45
C TYR A 40 -25.12 1.32 7.66
N PHE A 41 -25.91 1.21 8.74
CA PHE A 41 -25.48 0.49 9.94
C PHE A 41 -25.25 -1.00 9.70
N ARG A 42 -26.07 -1.62 8.84
CA ARG A 42 -25.85 -3.02 8.44
C ARG A 42 -24.51 -3.21 7.75
N GLU A 43 -24.14 -2.32 6.82
CA GLU A 43 -22.88 -2.41 6.07
C GLU A 43 -21.68 -1.99 6.94
N SER A 44 -21.81 -0.89 7.69
CA SER A 44 -20.75 -0.33 8.52
C SER A 44 -20.47 -1.13 9.79
N ALA A 45 -21.47 -1.76 10.39
CA ALA A 45 -21.31 -2.58 11.58
C ALA A 45 -21.34 -4.08 11.28
N GLU A 46 -21.12 -4.50 10.02
CA GLU A 46 -21.01 -5.91 9.68
C GLU A 46 -22.22 -6.74 10.15
N ASP A 47 -23.44 -6.30 9.81
CA ASP A 47 -24.72 -6.93 10.21
C ASP A 47 -24.91 -7.10 11.74
N TYR A 48 -24.06 -6.48 12.56
CA TYR A 48 -24.13 -6.60 14.01
C TYR A 48 -25.43 -6.00 14.54
N PHE A 49 -25.79 -4.79 14.10
CA PHE A 49 -27.07 -4.18 14.42
C PHE A 49 -28.17 -4.76 13.53
N GLN A 50 -29.13 -5.45 14.15
CA GLN A 50 -30.32 -5.96 13.48
C GLN A 50 -31.57 -5.29 14.04
N PHE A 51 -32.31 -4.61 13.18
CA PHE A 51 -33.54 -3.93 13.57
C PHE A 51 -34.70 -4.93 13.62
N ALA A 52 -34.78 -5.71 14.71
CA ALA A 52 -35.84 -6.70 14.95
C ALA A 52 -37.25 -6.10 14.86
N ARG A 53 -37.37 -4.82 15.22
CA ARG A 53 -38.60 -4.04 15.08
C ARG A 53 -38.24 -2.60 14.75
N LEU A 54 -38.81 -2.07 13.67
CA LEU A 54 -38.63 -0.69 13.25
C LEU A 54 -39.96 -0.16 12.74
N ASP A 55 -40.68 0.53 13.62
CA ASP A 55 -42.03 1.00 13.33
C ASP A 55 -42.04 2.53 13.17
N PHE A 56 -42.92 3.01 12.31
CA PHE A 56 -43.02 4.42 11.92
C PHE A 56 -44.36 5.01 12.36
N PHE A 57 -44.33 6.16 13.03
CA PHE A 57 -45.49 6.83 13.60
C PHE A 57 -45.56 8.29 13.17
N GLY A 58 -46.78 8.81 13.01
CA GLY A 58 -47.03 10.19 12.58
C GLY A 58 -47.61 10.27 11.16
N SER A 59 -47.61 11.44 10.53
CA SER A 59 -47.06 12.72 11.01
C SER A 59 -47.96 13.39 12.06
N TYR A 60 -47.39 13.77 13.21
CA TYR A 60 -48.12 14.43 14.29
C TYR A 60 -47.84 15.94 14.34
N ASP A 61 -48.87 16.75 14.58
CA ASP A 61 -48.67 18.17 14.89
C ASP A 61 -48.25 18.34 16.35
N VAL A 62 -47.13 19.01 16.57
CA VAL A 62 -46.59 19.31 17.90
C VAL A 62 -46.36 20.80 18.07
N THR A 63 -46.58 21.30 19.28
CA THR A 63 -46.14 22.65 19.67
C THR A 63 -44.87 22.52 20.48
N LEU A 64 -43.76 22.98 19.92
CA LEU A 64 -42.50 23.09 20.65
C LEU A 64 -42.39 24.48 21.30
N PRO A 65 -41.69 24.61 22.45
CA PRO A 65 -41.36 25.92 23.00
C PRO A 65 -40.57 26.78 22.01
N MET A 66 -40.57 28.10 22.22
CA MET A 66 -39.82 29.01 21.35
C MET A 66 -38.34 28.61 21.30
N ALA A 67 -37.80 28.54 20.09
CA ALA A 67 -36.38 28.29 19.84
C ALA A 67 -35.48 29.37 20.49
N PRO A 68 -34.28 29.02 21.00
CA PRO A 68 -33.76 27.65 21.11
C PRO A 68 -34.38 26.93 22.31
N SER A 69 -34.88 25.71 22.10
CA SER A 69 -35.21 24.77 23.18
C SER A 69 -34.38 23.50 23.02
N SER A 70 -34.18 22.80 24.14
CA SER A 70 -33.29 21.65 24.23
C SER A 70 -33.88 20.42 23.54
N ARG A 71 -33.00 19.56 23.00
CA ARG A 71 -33.38 18.35 22.22
C ARG A 71 -34.30 17.39 22.99
N ASP A 72 -34.15 17.28 24.31
CA ASP A 72 -34.96 16.43 25.19
C ASP A 72 -36.44 16.86 25.18
N VAL A 73 -36.70 18.16 25.15
CA VAL A 73 -38.07 18.72 25.04
C VAL A 73 -38.71 18.33 23.72
N GLY A 74 -37.96 18.38 22.61
CA GLY A 74 -38.43 17.95 21.30
C GLY A 74 -38.79 16.47 21.25
N ILE A 75 -37.93 15.63 21.86
CA ILE A 75 -38.16 14.18 21.99
C ILE A 75 -39.41 13.90 22.82
N GLU A 76 -39.56 14.56 23.97
CA GLU A 76 -40.69 14.36 24.86
C GLU A 76 -42.01 14.77 24.17
N ALA A 77 -42.04 15.92 23.50
CA ALA A 77 -43.21 16.38 22.76
C ALA A 77 -43.66 15.37 21.70
N ALA A 78 -42.72 14.79 20.94
CA ALA A 78 -43.01 13.78 19.94
C ALA A 78 -43.54 12.48 20.54
N ARG A 79 -42.94 12.00 21.64
CA ARG A 79 -43.39 10.81 22.36
C ARG A 79 -44.79 11.00 22.94
N ASN A 80 -45.07 12.17 23.51
CA ASN A 80 -46.39 12.51 24.05
C ASN A 80 -47.45 12.57 22.93
N ALA A 81 -47.11 13.09 21.76
CA ALA A 81 -48.01 13.10 20.60
C ALA A 81 -48.34 11.68 20.11
N ALA A 82 -47.32 10.81 19.99
CA ALA A 82 -47.52 9.40 19.64
C ALA A 82 -48.38 8.66 20.68
N ALA A 83 -48.09 8.85 21.97
CA ALA A 83 -48.88 8.27 23.06
C ALA A 83 -50.33 8.78 23.07
N GLY A 84 -50.54 10.07 22.80
CA GLY A 84 -51.87 10.68 22.65
C GLY A 84 -52.66 10.09 21.48
N ALA A 85 -51.97 9.59 20.45
CA ALA A 85 -52.56 8.84 19.34
C ALA A 85 -52.74 7.33 19.62
N GLY A 86 -52.46 6.86 20.84
CA GLY A 86 -52.63 5.47 21.26
C GLY A 86 -51.45 4.55 20.96
N VAL A 87 -50.27 5.09 20.63
CA VAL A 87 -49.05 4.29 20.41
C VAL A 87 -48.43 3.88 21.74
N ASP A 88 -48.23 2.58 21.94
CA ASP A 88 -47.44 2.04 23.05
C ASP A 88 -45.95 2.00 22.67
N LEU A 89 -45.15 2.88 23.29
CA LEU A 89 -43.71 2.98 23.07
C LEU A 89 -42.87 2.09 24.01
N SER A 90 -43.49 1.43 25.00
CA SER A 90 -42.76 0.56 25.94
C SER A 90 -42.03 -0.64 25.31
N PRO A 91 -42.42 -1.19 24.14
CA PRO A 91 -41.71 -2.31 23.52
C PRO A 91 -40.40 -1.94 22.80
N TYR A 92 -40.09 -0.65 22.66
CA TYR A 92 -38.91 -0.18 21.91
C TYR A 92 -37.76 0.18 22.85
N ASP A 93 -36.54 -0.07 22.38
CA ASP A 93 -35.29 0.23 23.08
C ASP A 93 -34.91 1.72 22.95
N GLY A 94 -35.45 2.42 21.96
CA GLY A 94 -35.18 3.83 21.69
C GLY A 94 -36.13 4.47 20.68
N THR A 95 -36.05 5.80 20.56
CA THR A 95 -36.90 6.58 19.62
C THR A 95 -36.07 7.50 18.74
N VAL A 96 -36.36 7.52 17.43
CA VAL A 96 -35.78 8.47 16.48
C VAL A 96 -36.87 9.44 16.03
N VAL A 97 -36.72 10.72 16.33
CA VAL A 97 -37.73 11.75 16.05
C VAL A 97 -37.29 12.59 14.85
N PHE A 98 -38.08 12.63 13.79
CA PHE A 98 -37.88 13.55 12.66
C PHE A 98 -38.82 14.75 12.77
N ALA A 99 -38.26 15.96 12.81
CA ALA A 99 -39.01 17.20 13.01
C ALA A 99 -39.00 18.11 11.76
N PHE A 100 -40.19 18.56 11.35
CA PHE A 100 -40.44 19.36 10.15
C PHE A 100 -41.17 20.69 10.45
N PRO A 101 -40.59 21.88 10.14
CA PRO A 101 -39.16 22.14 9.97
C PRO A 101 -38.48 22.18 11.34
N GLY A 102 -37.50 21.31 11.57
CA GLY A 102 -36.75 21.29 12.83
C GLY A 102 -35.75 22.46 13.02
N THR A 103 -35.88 23.56 12.28
CA THR A 103 -34.93 24.68 12.28
C THR A 103 -34.95 25.49 13.58
N GLY A 104 -33.77 25.84 14.12
CA GLY A 104 -33.63 26.71 15.31
C GLY A 104 -33.68 25.99 16.66
N TYR A 105 -33.83 24.67 16.66
CA TYR A 105 -33.84 23.84 17.86
C TYR A 105 -32.49 23.16 18.07
N ASP A 106 -32.14 22.90 19.34
CA ASP A 106 -31.02 22.02 19.66
C ASP A 106 -31.34 20.60 19.16
N ALA A 107 -30.42 20.03 18.37
CA ALA A 107 -30.61 18.76 17.69
C ALA A 107 -29.59 17.73 18.19
N GLY A 108 -29.93 16.46 18.02
CA GLY A 108 -29.05 15.34 18.30
C GLY A 108 -29.59 14.36 19.33
N ALA A 109 -28.72 13.50 19.82
CA ALA A 109 -29.06 12.41 20.71
C ALA A 109 -29.14 12.87 22.16
N TYR A 110 -30.06 12.23 22.90
CA TYR A 110 -30.25 12.37 24.33
C TYR A 110 -30.79 11.05 24.91
N GLY A 111 -30.01 10.43 25.78
CA GLY A 111 -30.32 9.09 26.29
C GLY A 111 -30.40 8.06 25.16
N SER A 112 -31.49 7.29 25.12
CA SER A 112 -31.75 6.29 24.07
C SER A 112 -32.58 6.84 22.90
N SER A 113 -32.53 8.15 22.66
CA SER A 113 -33.38 8.83 21.68
C SER A 113 -32.61 9.89 20.90
N ALA A 114 -33.09 10.24 19.71
CA ALA A 114 -32.52 11.31 18.88
C ALA A 114 -33.59 12.26 18.34
N PHE A 115 -33.27 13.56 18.31
CA PHE A 115 -34.07 14.61 17.68
C PHE A 115 -33.39 15.10 16.41
N LEU A 116 -34.02 14.84 15.26
CA LEU A 116 -33.44 15.03 13.93
C LEU A 116 -34.23 16.08 13.13
N PRO A 117 -33.67 17.27 12.90
CA PRO A 117 -34.31 18.29 12.09
C PRO A 117 -34.16 17.96 10.61
N THR A 118 -35.18 18.22 9.80
CA THR A 118 -35.17 17.80 8.39
C THR A 118 -34.23 18.59 7.49
N THR A 119 -33.73 19.71 7.98
CA THR A 119 -32.68 20.51 7.32
C THR A 119 -31.28 19.97 7.56
N ALA A 120 -31.08 19.06 8.52
CA ALA A 120 -29.80 18.39 8.68
C ALA A 120 -29.58 17.39 7.54
N ASP A 121 -28.35 16.90 7.49
CA ASP A 121 -27.89 16.01 6.45
C ASP A 121 -27.90 14.55 6.90
N PHE A 122 -27.65 13.64 5.97
CA PHE A 122 -27.73 12.20 6.27
C PHE A 122 -26.60 11.73 7.20
N THR A 123 -25.42 12.38 7.11
CA THR A 123 -24.29 12.16 8.01
C THR A 123 -24.68 12.42 9.45
N PHE A 124 -25.29 13.57 9.73
CA PHE A 124 -25.84 13.91 11.05
C PHE A 124 -26.86 12.88 11.50
N PHE A 125 -27.81 12.48 10.63
CA PHE A 125 -28.80 11.46 11.01
C PHE A 125 -28.15 10.14 11.39
N CYS A 126 -27.14 9.68 10.65
CA CYS A 126 -26.42 8.47 11.00
C CYS A 126 -25.65 8.64 12.32
N HIS A 127 -24.98 9.77 12.54
CA HIS A 127 -24.24 10.05 13.76
C HIS A 127 -25.12 9.90 15.00
N GLU A 128 -26.26 10.58 14.99
CA GLU A 128 -27.19 10.61 16.12
C GLU A 128 -27.91 9.28 16.32
N VAL A 129 -28.21 8.56 15.25
CA VAL A 129 -28.69 7.16 15.35
C VAL A 129 -27.60 6.25 15.91
N GLY A 130 -26.32 6.53 15.65
CA GLY A 130 -25.17 5.84 16.26
C GLY A 130 -25.20 5.92 17.78
N HIS A 131 -25.45 7.10 18.34
CA HIS A 131 -25.67 7.26 19.79
C HIS A 131 -26.87 6.47 20.29
N VAL A 132 -27.99 6.45 19.55
CA VAL A 132 -29.17 5.62 19.89
C VAL A 132 -28.82 4.12 19.90
N LEU A 133 -27.84 3.69 19.11
CA LEU A 133 -27.31 2.32 19.07
C LEU A 133 -26.23 2.04 20.14
N GLY A 134 -25.87 3.05 20.94
CA GLY A 134 -24.91 2.96 22.02
C GLY A 134 -23.46 3.07 21.56
N LEU A 135 -23.20 3.83 20.49
CA LEU A 135 -21.87 4.25 20.11
C LEU A 135 -21.55 5.63 20.72
N ASP A 136 -20.35 5.80 21.26
CA ASP A 136 -19.87 7.11 21.75
C ASP A 136 -19.01 7.81 20.71
N HIS A 137 -18.68 9.08 20.96
CA HIS A 137 -17.74 9.83 20.12
C HIS A 137 -16.36 9.17 20.06
N SER A 138 -15.74 9.26 18.89
CA SER A 138 -14.30 9.14 18.74
C SER A 138 -13.63 10.51 18.75
N TYR A 139 -12.33 10.50 19.00
CA TYR A 139 -11.52 11.68 19.27
C TYR A 139 -10.31 11.71 18.35
N GLY A 140 -9.65 12.86 18.23
CA GLY A 140 -8.42 12.93 17.47
C GLY A 140 -7.81 14.32 17.44
N ILE A 141 -7.49 14.78 16.23
CA ILE A 141 -6.86 16.08 16.03
C ILE A 141 -7.79 17.18 16.53
N PHE A 142 -7.22 18.15 17.24
CA PHE A 142 -7.95 19.36 17.63
C PHE A 142 -8.53 20.05 16.40
N THR A 143 -9.85 20.08 16.30
CA THR A 143 -10.55 20.82 15.26
C THR A 143 -11.17 22.06 15.86
N THR A 144 -11.54 23.02 15.02
CA THR A 144 -12.37 24.15 15.43
C THR A 144 -13.83 23.75 15.64
N GLY A 145 -14.12 22.43 15.65
CA GLY A 145 -15.42 21.82 15.89
C GLY A 145 -16.55 22.70 15.40
N ALA A 146 -16.72 22.85 14.08
CA ALA A 146 -17.64 23.83 13.47
C ALA A 146 -19.13 23.57 13.76
N ASP A 147 -19.39 22.83 14.82
CA ASP A 147 -20.66 22.53 15.40
C ASP A 147 -20.65 23.05 16.87
N TRP A 148 -21.24 24.24 17.04
CA TRP A 148 -22.01 24.70 18.22
C TRP A 148 -21.42 25.60 19.31
N ILE A 149 -20.31 26.32 19.12
CA ILE A 149 -19.99 27.46 20.01
C ILE A 149 -19.75 28.78 19.24
N ASP A 150 -20.78 29.61 19.19
CA ASP A 150 -20.77 30.98 18.64
C ASP A 150 -20.21 32.00 19.67
N ASN A 151 -19.03 31.73 20.24
CA ASN A 151 -18.38 32.62 21.21
C ASN A 151 -17.16 33.39 20.64
N ASN A 152 -16.87 33.24 19.34
CA ASN A 152 -15.69 33.84 18.68
C ASN A 152 -14.34 33.47 19.33
N GLN A 153 -14.25 32.39 20.12
CA GLN A 153 -13.00 31.83 20.61
C GLN A 153 -12.64 30.57 19.81
N PRO A 154 -11.37 30.34 19.47
CA PRO A 154 -10.93 29.05 18.94
C PRO A 154 -10.96 28.04 20.09
N ASP A 155 -12.14 27.49 20.37
CA ASP A 155 -12.30 26.38 21.29
C ASP A 155 -11.89 25.10 20.55
N TYR A 156 -10.65 24.67 20.75
CA TYR A 156 -10.12 23.43 20.21
C TYR A 156 -10.70 22.23 20.97
N PHE A 157 -11.74 21.61 20.43
CA PHE A 157 -12.27 20.37 20.97
C PHE A 157 -11.65 19.17 20.22
N PRO A 158 -11.16 18.15 20.93
CA PRO A 158 -10.69 16.92 20.30
C PRO A 158 -11.83 15.98 19.89
N VAL A 159 -13.05 16.25 20.36
CA VAL A 159 -14.28 15.63 19.89
C VAL A 159 -14.45 16.01 18.43
N TYR A 160 -14.78 15.06 17.55
CA TYR A 160 -14.84 15.27 16.09
C TYR A 160 -13.46 15.40 15.40
N GLY A 161 -12.42 14.82 16.01
CA GLY A 161 -11.03 14.84 15.51
C GLY A 161 -10.57 13.66 14.67
N ASP A 162 -11.43 12.67 14.41
CA ASP A 162 -11.19 11.49 13.60
C ASP A 162 -11.96 11.56 12.25
N PRO A 163 -11.27 11.75 11.11
CA PRO A 163 -11.94 11.83 9.80
C PRO A 163 -12.40 10.48 9.26
N TYR A 164 -12.06 9.38 9.94
CA TYR A 164 -12.35 8.01 9.51
C TYR A 164 -13.54 7.39 10.22
N ASP A 165 -14.22 8.13 11.09
CA ASP A 165 -15.30 7.60 11.89
C ASP A 165 -16.57 8.45 11.81
N LEU A 166 -17.71 7.77 11.68
CA LEU A 166 -19.03 8.39 11.80
C LEU A 166 -19.21 9.12 13.12
N MET A 167 -18.72 8.53 14.21
CA MET A 167 -18.91 9.14 15.54
C MET A 167 -18.00 10.34 15.79
N SER A 168 -17.27 10.76 14.76
CA SER A 168 -16.49 11.98 14.69
C SER A 168 -16.80 12.80 13.42
N SER A 169 -17.86 12.43 12.67
CA SER A 169 -18.11 13.00 11.34
C SER A 169 -19.01 14.24 11.37
N ALA A 170 -18.57 15.28 10.66
CA ALA A 170 -19.34 16.36 10.01
C ALA A 170 -18.34 17.42 9.49
N THR A 171 -17.24 17.63 10.23
CA THR A 171 -16.12 18.49 9.81
C THR A 171 -14.80 17.98 10.36
N PHE A 172 -13.76 17.89 9.52
CA PHE A 172 -12.39 17.62 9.96
C PHE A 172 -11.46 18.73 9.49
N GLY A 173 -11.06 19.60 10.42
CA GLY A 173 -10.36 20.84 10.06
C GLY A 173 -11.17 21.65 9.04
N ALA A 174 -10.60 21.87 7.85
CA ALA A 174 -11.25 22.60 6.75
C ALA A 174 -11.82 21.70 5.64
N SER A 175 -11.90 20.38 5.83
CA SER A 175 -12.41 19.47 4.78
C SER A 175 -13.41 18.44 5.30
N ASP A 176 -14.33 18.06 4.42
CA ASP A 176 -15.49 17.23 4.71
C ASP A 176 -15.21 15.77 4.31
N PRO A 177 -15.25 14.77 5.22
CA PRO A 177 -15.09 13.35 4.90
C PRO A 177 -16.35 12.71 4.30
N THR A 178 -17.43 13.47 4.12
CA THR A 178 -18.67 12.98 3.56
C THR A 178 -18.63 12.91 2.03
N THR A 179 -19.36 11.95 1.47
CA THR A 179 -19.57 11.80 0.02
C THR A 179 -20.98 12.24 -0.37
N THR A 180 -21.22 12.41 -1.67
CA THR A 180 -22.56 12.66 -2.19
C THR A 180 -23.27 11.34 -2.52
N ARG A 181 -24.45 11.13 -1.94
CA ARG A 181 -25.34 10.01 -2.25
C ARG A 181 -25.85 10.10 -3.70
N PRO A 182 -26.13 8.96 -4.36
CA PRO A 182 -26.75 8.98 -5.68
C PRO A 182 -28.05 9.79 -5.66
N ALA A 183 -28.25 10.69 -6.63
CA ALA A 183 -29.43 11.55 -6.67
C ALA A 183 -30.76 10.75 -6.72
N ALA A 184 -30.74 9.53 -7.27
CA ALA A 184 -31.89 8.64 -7.28
C ALA A 184 -32.30 8.11 -5.89
N ASP A 185 -31.39 8.16 -4.91
CA ASP A 185 -31.60 7.71 -3.53
C ASP A 185 -32.02 8.85 -2.59
N VAL A 186 -32.10 10.09 -3.11
CA VAL A 186 -32.34 11.31 -2.33
C VAL A 186 -33.63 11.97 -2.81
N PRO A 187 -34.67 12.09 -1.95
CA PRO A 187 -35.89 12.80 -2.31
C PRO A 187 -35.60 14.24 -2.73
N THR A 188 -36.08 14.65 -3.91
CA THR A 188 -35.80 15.99 -4.47
C THR A 188 -36.27 17.14 -3.57
N ALA A 189 -37.29 16.90 -2.75
CA ALA A 189 -37.80 17.86 -1.76
C ALA A 189 -36.84 18.09 -0.57
N HIS A 190 -35.87 17.19 -0.38
CA HIS A 190 -34.93 17.19 0.75
C HIS A 190 -33.48 17.03 0.28
N PRO A 191 -32.95 18.01 -0.49
CA PRO A 191 -31.60 17.92 -1.04
C PRO A 191 -30.49 17.86 0.02
N SER A 192 -30.74 18.36 1.24
CA SER A 192 -29.79 18.26 2.36
C SER A 192 -29.49 16.82 2.77
N TRP A 193 -30.38 15.86 2.47
CA TRP A 193 -30.17 14.44 2.79
C TRP A 193 -29.19 13.75 1.83
N GLY A 194 -28.53 14.52 0.96
CA GLY A 194 -27.64 14.02 -0.08
C GLY A 194 -26.21 13.75 0.36
N SER A 195 -25.76 14.16 1.55
CA SER A 195 -24.43 13.76 2.06
C SER A 195 -24.44 12.30 2.52
N ALA A 196 -23.28 11.66 2.71
CA ALA A 196 -23.15 10.36 3.33
C ALA A 196 -21.82 10.25 4.10
N PRO A 197 -21.81 9.64 5.29
CA PRO A 197 -20.63 9.58 6.14
C PRO A 197 -19.65 8.48 5.71
N PRO A 198 -18.40 8.51 6.21
CA PRO A 198 -17.49 7.36 6.16
C PRO A 198 -18.07 6.16 6.92
N HIS A 199 -17.44 4.99 6.76
CA HIS A 199 -17.67 3.85 7.65
C HIS A 199 -17.37 4.21 9.11
N ILE A 200 -18.03 3.50 10.04
CA ILE A 200 -17.63 3.50 11.46
C ILE A 200 -16.20 2.97 11.55
N ALA A 201 -15.32 3.68 12.28
CA ALA A 201 -13.96 3.20 12.52
C ALA A 201 -14.00 1.84 13.21
N ARG A 202 -13.22 0.89 12.70
CA ARG A 202 -13.14 -0.46 13.24
C ARG A 202 -12.57 -0.44 14.66
N ALA A 203 -11.70 0.52 14.97
CA ALA A 203 -11.22 0.78 16.31
C ALA A 203 -12.37 1.06 17.30
N LEU A 204 -13.27 2.00 16.98
CA LEU A 204 -14.43 2.32 17.81
C LEU A 204 -15.39 1.13 17.93
N LEU A 205 -15.75 0.54 16.78
CA LEU A 205 -16.66 -0.59 16.75
C LEU A 205 -16.13 -1.78 17.56
N HIS A 206 -14.83 -2.08 17.47
CA HIS A 206 -14.21 -3.13 18.28
C HIS A 206 -14.21 -2.80 19.77
N HIS A 207 -13.80 -1.58 20.11
CA HIS A 207 -13.68 -1.16 21.51
C HIS A 207 -15.02 -1.27 22.25
N GLN A 208 -16.11 -0.85 21.61
CA GLN A 208 -17.43 -0.81 22.25
C GLN A 208 -18.28 -2.06 21.98
N LYS A 209 -18.12 -2.68 20.81
CA LYS A 209 -18.93 -3.80 20.32
C LYS A 209 -18.03 -4.89 19.69
N PRO A 210 -17.10 -5.50 20.43
CA PRO A 210 -16.08 -6.39 19.86
C PRO A 210 -16.65 -7.54 19.01
N ALA A 211 -17.78 -8.11 19.44
CA ALA A 211 -18.47 -9.19 18.72
C ALA A 211 -18.88 -8.84 17.28
N ALA A 212 -19.01 -7.55 16.94
CA ALA A 212 -19.30 -7.11 15.57
C ALA A 212 -18.20 -7.51 14.58
N LEU A 213 -16.94 -7.55 15.03
CA LEU A 213 -15.77 -7.83 14.20
C LEU A 213 -15.14 -9.20 14.51
N GLU A 214 -15.07 -9.58 15.79
CA GLU A 214 -14.45 -10.83 16.24
C GLU A 214 -15.13 -12.07 15.66
N ASP A 215 -16.46 -12.13 15.73
CA ASP A 215 -17.24 -13.31 15.32
C ASP A 215 -17.15 -13.59 13.81
N LYS A 216 -16.74 -12.59 13.02
CA LYS A 216 -16.54 -12.67 11.57
C LYS A 216 -15.08 -12.85 11.16
N GLY A 217 -14.17 -12.97 12.14
CA GLY A 217 -12.73 -13.08 11.89
C GLY A 217 -12.15 -11.82 11.24
N ARG A 218 -12.67 -10.63 11.60
CA ARG A 218 -12.18 -9.33 11.07
C ARG A 218 -11.03 -8.75 11.89
N VAL A 219 -10.70 -9.38 13.01
CA VAL A 219 -9.70 -8.89 13.96
C VAL A 219 -8.51 -9.82 14.01
N VAL A 220 -7.31 -9.26 14.07
CA VAL A 220 -6.09 -9.99 14.42
C VAL A 220 -5.46 -9.35 15.64
N HIS A 221 -5.29 -10.16 16.70
CA HIS A 221 -4.59 -9.73 17.90
C HIS A 221 -3.09 -9.97 17.78
N VAL A 222 -2.30 -8.96 18.14
CA VAL A 222 -0.84 -9.01 18.19
C VAL A 222 -0.40 -8.55 19.57
N ASN A 223 0.28 -9.42 20.31
CA ASN A 223 0.88 -9.04 21.59
C ASN A 223 2.27 -8.48 21.37
N GLU A 224 2.73 -7.57 22.22
CA GLU A 224 4.06 -6.94 22.12
C GLU A 224 5.23 -7.95 22.01
N SER A 225 5.11 -9.11 22.64
CA SER A 225 6.14 -10.16 22.57
C SER A 225 6.23 -10.84 21.20
N GLN A 226 5.31 -10.55 20.28
CA GLN A 226 5.18 -11.20 18.99
C GLN A 226 5.67 -10.28 17.88
N ASP A 227 6.69 -10.72 17.17
CA ASP A 227 7.15 -10.04 15.96
C ASP A 227 6.41 -10.59 14.74
N VAL A 228 5.20 -10.09 14.51
CA VAL A 228 4.27 -10.63 13.50
C VAL A 228 3.94 -9.57 12.45
N THR A 229 4.03 -9.98 11.18
CA THR A 229 3.47 -9.24 10.06
C THR A 229 2.08 -9.81 9.74
N THR A 230 1.08 -8.93 9.69
CA THR A 230 -0.32 -9.30 9.47
C THR A 230 -0.83 -8.69 8.17
N THR A 231 -1.58 -9.48 7.40
CA THR A 231 -2.32 -8.98 6.24
C THR A 231 -3.60 -8.30 6.70
N LEU A 232 -3.82 -7.08 6.23
CA LEU A 232 -4.97 -6.24 6.54
C LEU A 232 -5.69 -5.88 5.24
N TYR A 233 -6.98 -6.14 5.18
CA TYR A 233 -7.83 -5.81 4.05
C TYR A 233 -8.54 -4.48 4.30
N PRO A 234 -8.91 -3.78 3.22
CA PRO A 234 -9.66 -2.54 3.35
C PRO A 234 -10.97 -2.74 4.11
N VAL A 235 -11.34 -1.74 4.88
CA VAL A 235 -12.64 -1.69 5.53
C VAL A 235 -13.78 -1.85 4.51
N GLY A 236 -14.77 -2.67 4.85
CA GLY A 236 -15.89 -2.95 3.96
C GLY A 236 -15.53 -3.92 2.83
N THR A 237 -14.52 -4.77 3.01
CA THR A 237 -14.21 -5.85 2.05
C THR A 237 -15.32 -6.91 2.01
N ALA A 238 -16.16 -6.99 3.05
CA ALA A 238 -17.33 -7.87 3.12
C ALA A 238 -17.03 -9.35 2.79
N THR A 239 -15.86 -9.85 3.20
CA THR A 239 -15.49 -11.26 3.07
C THR A 239 -15.04 -11.82 4.41
N ASP A 240 -15.75 -12.80 4.93
CA ASP A 240 -15.40 -13.44 6.21
C ASP A 240 -13.98 -14.01 6.20
N GLY A 241 -13.30 -13.92 7.35
CA GLY A 241 -11.92 -14.37 7.51
C GLY A 241 -10.88 -13.49 6.83
N LYS A 242 -11.26 -12.32 6.30
CA LYS A 242 -10.34 -11.26 5.90
C LYS A 242 -10.25 -10.20 7.01
N PRO A 243 -9.12 -10.11 7.72
CA PRO A 243 -8.94 -9.11 8.76
C PRO A 243 -9.03 -7.69 8.22
N GLU A 244 -9.78 -6.83 8.90
CA GLU A 244 -9.91 -5.39 8.63
C GLU A 244 -9.32 -4.54 9.78
N LEU A 245 -9.01 -5.17 10.92
CA LEU A 245 -8.44 -4.54 12.09
C LEU A 245 -7.31 -5.38 12.70
N VAL A 246 -6.19 -4.74 13.03
CA VAL A 246 -5.18 -5.28 13.95
C VAL A 246 -5.34 -4.61 15.31
N VAL A 247 -5.33 -5.42 16.37
CA VAL A 247 -5.32 -4.97 17.77
C VAL A 247 -3.97 -5.31 18.37
N PHE A 248 -3.18 -4.29 18.62
CA PHE A 248 -1.90 -4.43 19.30
C PHE A 248 -2.07 -4.25 20.81
N HIS A 249 -1.69 -5.28 21.55
CA HIS A 249 -1.74 -5.35 23.00
C HIS A 249 -0.35 -5.05 23.59
N PRO A 250 -0.11 -3.83 24.10
CA PRO A 250 1.15 -3.50 24.77
C PRO A 250 1.25 -4.17 26.14
N THR A 251 2.49 -4.40 26.57
CA THR A 251 2.79 -4.84 27.94
C THR A 251 2.31 -3.80 28.94
N GLY A 252 1.51 -4.23 29.92
CA GLY A 252 0.95 -3.34 30.94
C GLY A 252 -0.41 -2.74 30.60
N GLU A 253 -1.02 -3.14 29.47
CA GLU A 253 -2.40 -2.82 29.14
C GLU A 253 -3.36 -3.24 30.27
N ASP A 254 -4.28 -2.35 30.64
CA ASP A 254 -5.31 -2.61 31.63
C ASP A 254 -6.62 -3.11 31.01
N ALA A 255 -7.63 -3.37 31.84
CA ALA A 255 -8.93 -3.86 31.37
C ALA A 255 -9.70 -2.83 30.52
N ALA A 256 -9.40 -1.54 30.67
CA ALA A 256 -9.97 -0.47 29.84
C ALA A 256 -9.26 -0.38 28.47
N GLY A 257 -8.10 -0.99 28.33
CA GLY A 257 -7.31 -1.02 27.11
C GLY A 257 -6.36 0.15 26.96
N HIS A 258 -6.02 0.89 28.03
CA HIS A 258 -5.14 2.06 27.92
C HIS A 258 -3.82 1.71 27.25
N GLY A 259 -3.46 2.48 26.22
CA GLY A 259 -2.28 2.27 25.39
C GLY A 259 -2.43 1.22 24.27
N ARG A 260 -3.56 0.49 24.20
CA ARG A 260 -3.88 -0.38 23.07
C ARG A 260 -3.85 0.42 21.78
N VAL A 261 -3.22 -0.14 20.76
CA VAL A 261 -3.13 0.46 19.42
C VAL A 261 -3.97 -0.36 18.44
N TYR A 262 -4.82 0.34 17.70
CA TYR A 262 -5.65 -0.19 16.65
C TYR A 262 -5.09 0.22 15.30
N VAL A 263 -5.05 -0.70 14.34
CA VAL A 263 -4.58 -0.42 12.98
C VAL A 263 -5.60 -0.94 11.98
N GLU A 264 -6.17 -0.05 11.18
CA GLU A 264 -7.13 -0.37 10.12
C GLU A 264 -6.65 0.14 8.76
N TYR A 265 -7.19 -0.39 7.67
CA TYR A 265 -6.85 0.04 6.32
C TYR A 265 -8.07 0.65 5.63
N ARG A 266 -7.99 1.92 5.24
CA ARG A 266 -9.10 2.70 4.66
C ARG A 266 -8.79 3.09 3.24
N GLN A 267 -9.68 2.73 2.31
CA GLN A 267 -9.57 3.11 0.90
C GLN A 267 -10.95 3.35 0.26
N PRO A 268 -11.08 4.39 -0.58
CA PRO A 268 -12.26 4.59 -1.41
C PRO A 268 -12.18 3.68 -2.64
N PHE A 269 -12.75 2.48 -2.60
CA PHE A 269 -12.96 1.72 -3.84
C PHE A 269 -14.30 2.08 -4.46
N ALA A 270 -14.25 2.71 -5.64
CA ALA A 270 -15.42 2.94 -6.50
C ALA A 270 -16.01 1.64 -7.10
N HIS A 271 -15.42 0.47 -6.83
CA HIS A 271 -15.77 -0.81 -7.47
C HIS A 271 -16.30 -1.86 -6.49
N ASN A 272 -16.28 -1.61 -5.18
CA ASN A 272 -16.86 -2.52 -4.21
C ASN A 272 -18.08 -1.85 -3.54
N ALA A 273 -19.26 -2.48 -3.69
CA ALA A 273 -20.52 -1.94 -3.19
C ALA A 273 -20.52 -1.65 -1.68
N TYR A 274 -19.64 -2.33 -0.93
CA TYR A 274 -19.53 -2.23 0.52
C TYR A 274 -18.51 -1.18 1.01
N SER A 275 -17.60 -0.69 0.16
CA SER A 275 -16.62 0.36 0.54
C SER A 275 -17.05 1.77 0.11
N ARG A 276 -18.23 1.92 -0.52
CA ARG A 276 -18.74 3.20 -1.04
C ARG A 276 -18.89 4.30 0.01
N TRP A 277 -19.10 3.92 1.28
CA TRP A 277 -19.24 4.89 2.37
C TRP A 277 -17.95 5.68 2.59
N ASP A 278 -16.79 5.07 2.30
CA ASP A 278 -15.50 5.73 2.36
C ASP A 278 -15.16 6.55 1.10
N GLU A 279 -16.06 6.71 0.13
CA GLU A 279 -15.80 7.51 -1.08
C GLU A 279 -15.42 8.96 -0.77
N GLY A 280 -15.93 9.54 0.32
CA GLY A 280 -15.57 10.90 0.77
C GLY A 280 -14.13 11.02 1.27
N LEU A 281 -13.41 9.90 1.40
CA LEU A 281 -11.97 9.87 1.70
C LEU A 281 -11.11 10.00 0.43
N ALA A 282 -11.70 9.99 -0.77
CA ALA A 282 -10.99 10.09 -2.04
C ALA A 282 -10.47 11.51 -2.35
N ASP A 283 -9.33 11.56 -3.04
CA ASP A 283 -8.75 12.78 -3.60
C ASP A 283 -9.74 13.50 -4.54
N THR A 284 -10.06 14.76 -4.21
CA THR A 284 -10.96 15.63 -5.01
C THR A 284 -10.23 16.39 -6.13
N ASN A 285 -8.95 16.09 -6.40
CA ASN A 285 -8.05 16.82 -7.31
C ASN A 285 -7.78 18.28 -6.89
N GLU A 286 -8.15 18.68 -5.68
CA GLU A 286 -7.89 20.03 -5.17
C GLU A 286 -6.50 20.11 -4.53
N PRO A 287 -5.69 21.14 -4.82
CA PRO A 287 -4.46 21.39 -4.10
C PRO A 287 -4.76 21.57 -2.60
N GLY A 288 -4.33 20.61 -1.76
CA GLY A 288 -4.66 20.56 -0.33
C GLY A 288 -5.69 19.50 0.05
N ALA A 289 -6.29 18.80 -0.92
CA ALA A 289 -7.03 17.56 -0.68
C ALA A 289 -6.04 16.49 -0.19
N ARG A 290 -5.93 16.38 1.13
CA ARG A 290 -5.12 15.33 1.76
C ARG A 290 -5.82 14.00 1.49
N ASP A 291 -5.42 13.27 0.45
CA ASP A 291 -5.90 11.89 0.21
C ASP A 291 -5.87 11.16 1.54
N ARG A 292 -7.06 10.75 1.99
CA ARG A 292 -7.26 10.15 3.31
C ARG A 292 -7.13 8.64 3.22
N CYS A 293 -6.88 8.06 2.05
CA CYS A 293 -6.59 6.64 1.95
C CYS A 293 -5.27 6.30 2.66
N GLY A 294 -5.24 5.16 3.35
CA GLY A 294 -4.09 4.83 4.16
C GLY A 294 -4.33 3.75 5.19
N VAL A 295 -3.24 3.38 5.86
CA VAL A 295 -3.29 2.65 7.12
C VAL A 295 -3.50 3.65 8.24
N ILE A 296 -4.62 3.52 8.94
CA ILE A 296 -5.08 4.44 9.98
C ILE A 296 -4.76 3.81 11.33
N VAL A 297 -4.28 4.62 12.26
CA VAL A 297 -3.91 4.18 13.59
C VAL A 297 -4.71 4.93 14.63
N HIS A 298 -5.29 4.19 15.57
CA HIS A 298 -5.95 4.73 16.75
C HIS A 298 -5.30 4.19 18.02
N THR A 299 -5.44 4.92 19.12
CA THR A 299 -5.02 4.51 20.45
C THR A 299 -6.16 4.68 21.44
N ILE A 300 -6.15 3.91 22.54
CA ILE A 300 -7.03 4.16 23.68
C ILE A 300 -6.31 5.03 24.71
N VAL A 301 -6.91 6.18 25.01
CA VAL A 301 -6.43 7.16 26.00
C VAL A 301 -7.61 7.68 26.82
N ASP A 302 -7.32 8.35 27.93
CA ASP A 302 -8.37 9.04 28.69
C ASP A 302 -8.87 10.29 27.98
N GLN A 303 -10.18 10.53 28.06
CA GLN A 303 -10.78 11.78 27.60
C GLN A 303 -10.19 13.00 28.33
N PRO A 304 -9.72 14.04 27.62
CA PRO A 304 -9.23 15.26 28.24
C PRO A 304 -10.32 16.00 29.04
N GLY A 305 -10.01 16.40 30.28
CA GLY A 305 -10.84 17.34 31.06
C GLY A 305 -12.15 16.79 31.64
N VAL A 306 -12.44 15.50 31.47
CA VAL A 306 -13.60 14.79 32.04
C VAL A 306 -13.10 13.74 33.05
N THR A 307 -14.00 13.19 33.88
CA THR A 307 -13.70 12.00 34.69
C THR A 307 -13.03 10.93 33.81
N PRO A 308 -11.91 10.31 34.23
CA PRO A 308 -11.17 9.35 33.41
C PRO A 308 -12.08 8.30 32.79
N GLY A 309 -12.04 8.22 31.46
CA GLY A 309 -12.86 7.34 30.65
C GLY A 309 -12.11 7.05 29.35
N PRO A 310 -11.91 5.76 29.00
CA PRO A 310 -11.16 5.39 27.81
C PRO A 310 -11.94 5.81 26.56
N VAL A 311 -11.27 6.48 25.64
CA VAL A 311 -11.81 6.88 24.35
C VAL A 311 -10.91 6.40 23.22
N VAL A 312 -11.53 6.15 22.06
CA VAL A 312 -10.79 5.86 20.82
C VAL A 312 -10.29 7.17 20.24
N TRP A 313 -8.97 7.26 20.07
CA TRP A 313 -8.30 8.47 19.62
C TRP A 313 -7.52 8.23 18.34
N TYR A 314 -7.82 8.97 17.28
CA TYR A 314 -7.05 8.98 16.03
C TYR A 314 -5.63 9.45 16.30
N ALA A 315 -4.67 8.55 16.06
CA ALA A 315 -3.27 8.76 16.33
C ALA A 315 -2.47 9.11 15.08
N GLY A 316 -2.99 8.87 13.88
CA GLY A 316 -2.27 9.20 12.65
C GLY A 316 -2.47 8.15 11.57
N ARG A 317 -1.77 8.33 10.46
CA ARG A 317 -1.92 7.45 9.31
C ARG A 317 -0.66 7.36 8.46
N ILE A 318 -0.58 6.27 7.71
CA ILE A 318 0.37 6.06 6.62
C ILE A 318 -0.41 6.22 5.31
N VAL A 319 -0.13 7.29 4.57
CA VAL A 319 -0.79 7.59 3.29
C VAL A 319 -0.24 6.69 2.18
N PHE A 320 -0.96 6.53 1.08
CA PHE A 320 -0.42 5.91 -0.13
C PHE A 320 -0.58 6.79 -1.37
N PRO A 321 0.38 6.75 -2.32
CA PRO A 321 1.71 6.15 -2.21
C PRO A 321 2.75 7.19 -1.72
N THR A 322 3.43 6.94 -0.59
CA THR A 322 4.56 7.76 -0.07
C THR A 322 5.79 6.87 0.20
N PRO A 323 7.02 7.42 0.28
CA PRO A 323 8.18 6.69 0.81
C PRO A 323 8.04 6.29 2.28
N ASP A 324 7.24 7.04 3.04
CA ASP A 324 7.01 6.85 4.47
C ASP A 324 6.23 5.57 4.72
N THR A 325 6.82 4.65 5.49
CA THR A 325 6.24 3.31 5.69
C THR A 325 5.73 3.07 7.08
N ASP A 326 5.91 4.00 8.00
CA ASP A 326 5.46 3.86 9.37
C ASP A 326 4.93 5.16 9.97
N VAL A 327 4.23 5.01 11.09
CA VAL A 327 3.79 6.10 11.95
C VAL A 327 4.18 5.75 13.38
N ALA A 328 4.81 6.71 14.04
CA ALA A 328 5.12 6.67 15.46
C ALA A 328 3.97 7.28 16.26
N VAL A 329 3.42 6.48 17.17
CA VAL A 329 2.30 6.82 18.02
C VAL A 329 2.74 6.81 19.47
N ASP A 330 2.54 7.94 20.14
CA ASP A 330 2.76 8.05 21.57
C ASP A 330 1.53 7.52 22.31
N THR A 331 1.75 6.60 23.26
CA THR A 331 0.71 6.03 24.10
C THR A 331 1.05 6.22 25.58
N PRO A 332 0.08 6.10 26.50
CA PRO A 332 0.35 6.14 27.95
C PRO A 332 1.38 5.10 28.41
N LEU A 333 1.57 4.01 27.66
CA LEU A 333 2.51 2.94 27.98
C LEU A 333 3.85 3.10 27.28
N GLY A 334 4.06 4.14 26.47
CA GLY A 334 5.25 4.43 25.68
C GLY A 334 4.97 4.48 24.17
N GLN A 335 6.01 4.69 23.37
CA GLN A 335 5.85 4.82 21.92
C GLN A 335 5.62 3.46 21.23
N VAL A 336 4.79 3.45 20.19
CA VAL A 336 4.52 2.32 19.29
C VAL A 336 4.68 2.78 17.85
N HIS A 337 5.36 1.97 17.05
CA HIS A 337 5.57 2.16 15.62
C HIS A 337 4.72 1.17 14.86
N VAL A 338 3.82 1.69 14.02
CA VAL A 338 3.03 0.90 13.08
C VAL A 338 3.65 1.10 11.72
N GLY A 339 4.10 0.02 11.08
CA GLY A 339 4.72 0.06 9.76
C GLY A 339 4.08 -0.88 8.76
N VAL A 340 4.20 -0.57 7.48
CA VAL A 340 3.74 -1.40 6.36
C VAL A 340 4.97 -2.03 5.69
N THR A 341 5.03 -3.36 5.71
CA THR A 341 6.23 -4.15 5.36
C THR A 341 6.28 -4.56 3.89
N GLN A 342 5.13 -4.65 3.21
CA GLN A 342 5.05 -5.03 1.80
C GLN A 342 3.84 -4.36 1.13
N GLU A 343 3.95 -4.16 -0.19
CA GLU A 343 3.08 -3.38 -1.10
C GLU A 343 3.46 -1.91 -1.32
N PHE A 344 4.62 -1.48 -0.85
CA PHE A 344 5.27 -0.26 -1.37
C PHE A 344 5.69 -0.46 -2.83
N GLY A 345 5.00 0.23 -3.75
CA GLY A 345 5.69 0.80 -4.91
C GLY A 345 4.99 0.82 -6.27
N GLN A 346 3.77 0.29 -6.48
CA GLN A 346 3.21 0.26 -7.85
C GLN A 346 1.71 0.54 -8.02
N THR A 347 0.89 0.47 -6.97
CA THR A 347 -0.54 0.72 -7.09
C THR A 347 -0.96 1.81 -6.11
N THR A 348 -1.79 2.74 -6.59
CA THR A 348 -2.37 3.80 -5.74
C THR A 348 -3.37 3.23 -4.73
N ARG A 349 -3.91 2.02 -4.98
CA ARG A 349 -4.97 1.39 -4.19
C ARG A 349 -4.76 -0.13 -4.05
N PRO A 350 -3.81 -0.59 -3.22
CA PRO A 350 -3.59 -2.02 -3.05
C PRO A 350 -4.81 -2.72 -2.42
N GLY A 351 -5.13 -3.93 -2.87
CA GLY A 351 -6.29 -4.69 -2.39
C GLY A 351 -6.13 -5.22 -0.96
N PHE A 352 -4.92 -5.16 -0.39
CA PHE A 352 -4.59 -5.44 1.00
C PHE A 352 -3.24 -4.80 1.33
N VAL A 353 -2.89 -4.70 2.62
CA VAL A 353 -1.56 -4.25 3.06
C VAL A 353 -1.01 -5.22 4.08
N ARG A 354 0.32 -5.26 4.24
CA ARG A 354 0.96 -6.04 5.31
C ARG A 354 1.50 -5.12 6.39
N VAL A 355 0.82 -5.08 7.53
CA VAL A 355 1.20 -4.24 8.67
C VAL A 355 2.05 -5.01 9.67
N ARG A 356 2.93 -4.29 10.36
CA ARG A 356 3.74 -4.77 11.48
C ARG A 356 3.74 -3.69 12.55
N VAL A 357 3.50 -4.08 13.80
CA VAL A 357 3.43 -3.16 14.94
C VAL A 357 4.52 -3.52 15.94
N ARG A 358 5.26 -2.53 16.45
CA ARG A 358 6.40 -2.74 17.39
C ARG A 358 6.66 -1.52 18.27
N ARG A 359 7.34 -1.67 19.40
CA ARG A 359 7.70 -0.54 20.30
C ARG A 359 8.66 0.49 19.72
N HIS A 360 9.62 0.06 18.92
CA HIS A 360 10.69 0.93 18.47
C HIS A 360 11.22 0.51 17.11
N SER A 361 11.40 1.50 16.24
CA SER A 361 12.11 1.40 14.97
C SER A 361 13.33 2.29 15.02
N ALA A 362 14.53 1.77 14.76
CA ALA A 362 15.63 2.65 14.42
C ALA A 362 15.35 3.26 13.01
N PRO A 363 15.61 4.56 12.80
CA PRO A 363 15.47 5.17 11.49
C PRO A 363 16.29 4.43 10.44
N SER A 364 15.70 4.15 9.28
CA SER A 364 16.39 3.47 8.19
C SER A 364 15.81 3.83 6.82
N LEU A 365 16.67 3.72 5.80
CA LEU A 365 16.32 3.88 4.40
C LEU A 365 16.83 2.67 3.63
N THR A 366 15.97 2.09 2.80
CA THR A 366 16.35 1.04 1.85
C THR A 366 15.90 1.43 0.45
N VAL A 367 16.63 0.95 -0.56
CA VAL A 367 16.34 1.21 -1.97
C VAL A 367 16.08 -0.10 -2.67
N ARG A 368 14.87 -0.24 -3.23
CA ARG A 368 14.52 -1.38 -4.07
C ARG A 368 14.76 -1.02 -5.53
N THR A 369 15.40 -1.92 -6.27
CA THR A 369 15.75 -1.69 -7.69
C THR A 369 15.02 -2.65 -8.60
N ALA A 370 14.58 -2.14 -9.76
CA ALA A 370 14.04 -2.94 -10.85
C ALA A 370 14.65 -2.43 -12.16
N SER A 371 15.19 -3.31 -12.99
CA SER A 371 15.82 -2.94 -14.27
C SER A 371 15.19 -3.68 -15.44
N ALA A 372 15.06 -3.00 -16.57
CA ALA A 372 14.65 -3.57 -17.83
C ALA A 372 15.62 -3.14 -18.94
N ASP A 373 16.03 -4.09 -19.78
CA ASP A 373 16.96 -3.85 -20.88
C ASP A 373 16.23 -3.96 -22.21
N THR A 374 16.42 -2.97 -23.07
CA THR A 374 16.09 -3.04 -24.49
C THR A 374 17.37 -3.09 -25.28
N THR A 375 17.58 -4.17 -26.03
CA THR A 375 18.79 -4.38 -26.83
C THR A 375 18.46 -4.34 -28.32
N ALA A 376 19.24 -3.56 -29.09
CA ALA A 376 19.12 -3.45 -30.54
C ALA A 376 20.45 -3.80 -31.23
N VAL A 377 20.39 -4.55 -32.33
CA VAL A 377 21.56 -4.81 -33.19
C VAL A 377 21.77 -3.59 -34.09
N ILE A 378 22.94 -2.96 -34.01
CA ILE A 378 23.27 -1.75 -34.78
C ILE A 378 24.23 -2.01 -35.93
N SER A 379 25.01 -3.09 -35.87
CA SER A 379 25.83 -3.53 -36.98
C SER A 379 26.03 -5.04 -36.96
N THR A 380 26.18 -5.60 -38.15
CA THR A 380 26.53 -7.00 -38.38
C THR A 380 27.72 -7.06 -39.33
N GLU A 381 28.68 -7.92 -39.02
CA GLU A 381 29.86 -8.16 -39.83
C GLU A 381 30.03 -9.66 -40.01
N ARG A 382 30.21 -10.13 -41.25
CA ARG A 382 30.60 -11.52 -41.51
C ARG A 382 32.10 -11.63 -41.31
N ARG A 383 32.52 -12.39 -40.31
CA ARG A 383 33.93 -12.63 -40.02
C ARG A 383 34.30 -14.08 -40.34
N PRO A 384 35.28 -14.31 -41.25
CA PRO A 384 35.96 -15.59 -41.30
C PRO A 384 36.86 -15.70 -40.06
N HIS A 385 36.93 -16.87 -39.43
CA HIS A 385 37.88 -17.10 -38.35
C HIS A 385 39.18 -17.69 -38.95
N PRO A 386 40.34 -17.03 -38.77
CA PRO A 386 41.61 -17.52 -39.32
C PRO A 386 41.90 -18.96 -38.87
N GLY A 387 42.21 -19.84 -39.82
CA GLY A 387 42.46 -21.26 -39.60
C GLY A 387 41.21 -22.15 -39.60
N TRP A 388 40.00 -21.57 -39.66
CA TRP A 388 38.71 -22.29 -39.60
C TRP A 388 37.81 -21.98 -40.81
N GLU A 389 38.41 -21.79 -41.98
CA GLU A 389 37.73 -21.36 -43.22
C GLU A 389 36.63 -22.34 -43.67
N TRP A 390 36.74 -23.62 -43.29
CA TRP A 390 35.77 -24.68 -43.59
C TRP A 390 34.44 -24.55 -42.82
N ALA A 391 34.41 -23.76 -41.73
CA ALA A 391 33.21 -23.54 -40.92
C ALA A 391 32.24 -22.51 -41.52
N GLY A 392 32.71 -21.79 -42.56
CA GLY A 392 32.04 -20.62 -43.11
C GLY A 392 32.17 -19.39 -42.20
N ASP A 393 31.57 -18.29 -42.64
CA ASP A 393 31.59 -17.04 -41.88
C ASP A 393 30.64 -17.11 -40.68
N PHE A 394 31.08 -16.50 -39.58
CA PHE A 394 30.28 -16.24 -38.40
C PHE A 394 29.86 -14.77 -38.39
N THR A 395 28.66 -14.50 -37.90
CA THR A 395 28.10 -13.16 -37.77
C THR A 395 28.58 -12.56 -36.47
N TRP A 396 29.33 -11.47 -36.58
CA TRP A 396 29.72 -10.63 -35.47
C TRP A 396 28.74 -9.45 -35.39
N GLU A 397 28.03 -9.32 -34.28
CA GLU A 397 27.05 -8.27 -34.04
C GLU A 397 27.62 -7.24 -33.07
N THR A 398 27.36 -5.96 -33.33
CA THR A 398 27.43 -4.91 -32.32
C THR A 398 26.02 -4.56 -31.88
N ARG A 399 25.79 -4.57 -30.57
CA ARG A 399 24.50 -4.32 -29.95
C ARG A 399 24.59 -3.11 -29.05
N GLU A 400 23.53 -2.32 -29.07
CA GLU A 400 23.30 -1.22 -28.15
C GLU A 400 22.23 -1.62 -27.15
N THR A 401 22.47 -1.33 -25.88
CA THR A 401 21.55 -1.63 -24.78
C THR A 401 21.14 -0.34 -24.09
N VAL A 402 19.84 -0.09 -24.09
CA VAL A 402 19.19 0.91 -23.24
C VAL A 402 18.68 0.17 -22.02
N ARG A 403 19.24 0.48 -20.85
CA ARG A 403 18.73 0.05 -19.55
C ARG A 403 17.86 1.17 -18.99
N VAL A 404 16.72 0.77 -18.44
CA VAL A 404 15.89 1.61 -17.58
C VAL A 404 15.91 0.96 -16.21
N THR A 405 16.41 1.68 -15.20
CA THR A 405 16.41 1.21 -13.81
C THR A 405 15.59 2.14 -12.94
N THR A 406 14.61 1.58 -12.24
CA THR A 406 13.80 2.25 -11.24
C THR A 406 14.35 1.97 -9.84
N TYR A 407 14.46 3.02 -9.03
CA TYR A 407 14.91 3.02 -7.64
C TYR A 407 13.79 3.53 -6.75
N THR A 408 13.25 2.65 -5.93
CA THR A 408 12.14 2.95 -5.02
C THR A 408 12.66 3.12 -3.60
N PRO A 409 12.53 4.31 -3.00
CA PRO A 409 12.94 4.54 -1.61
C PRO A 409 11.89 3.99 -0.65
N VAL A 410 12.35 3.41 0.45
CA VAL A 410 11.50 2.86 1.52
C VAL A 410 12.08 3.32 2.85
N THR A 411 11.35 4.16 3.58
CA THR A 411 11.81 4.77 4.83
C THR A 411 11.02 4.28 6.03
N VAL A 412 11.72 4.09 7.15
CA VAL A 412 11.16 3.62 8.41
C VAL A 412 11.73 4.51 9.53
N GLY A 413 10.91 4.96 10.47
CA GLY A 413 11.29 5.72 11.66
C GLY A 413 11.73 7.16 11.40
N ILE A 414 11.37 7.74 10.25
CA ILE A 414 11.73 9.11 9.85
C ILE A 414 10.48 9.99 9.72
N GLY A 415 9.33 9.39 9.40
CA GLY A 415 8.06 10.08 9.19
C GLY A 415 6.99 9.73 10.23
N GLY A 416 5.86 10.42 10.13
CA GLY A 416 4.63 10.19 10.91
C GLY A 416 4.74 10.32 12.43
N THR A 417 4.80 11.54 12.99
CA THR A 417 4.51 11.77 14.42
C THR A 417 3.03 12.07 14.65
N SER A 418 2.41 11.30 15.54
CA SER A 418 1.06 11.53 16.05
C SER A 418 0.92 12.87 16.80
N PRO A 419 -0.25 13.54 16.77
CA PRO A 419 -1.29 13.55 15.75
C PRO A 419 -1.13 14.83 14.92
N ILE A 420 -0.22 14.86 13.95
CA ILE A 420 -0.10 16.02 13.05
C ILE A 420 -0.17 15.53 11.62
N ASP A 421 -1.37 15.64 11.06
CA ASP A 421 -1.76 15.40 9.66
C ASP A 421 -1.11 16.40 8.67
N ALA A 422 -0.18 17.25 9.14
CA ALA A 422 0.65 18.06 8.25
C ALA A 422 1.59 17.09 7.56
N GLU A 423 1.59 17.08 6.22
CA GLU A 423 2.50 16.34 5.36
C GLU A 423 3.77 15.94 6.11
N SER A 424 3.77 14.74 6.71
CA SER A 424 4.93 14.18 7.37
C SER A 424 5.86 13.76 6.23
N SER A 425 6.40 14.78 5.58
CA SER A 425 7.09 14.70 4.32
C SER A 425 8.49 14.23 4.66
N VAL A 426 8.63 12.90 4.71
CA VAL A 426 9.94 12.31 4.57
C VAL A 426 10.54 12.86 3.28
N VAL A 427 11.62 13.62 3.43
CA VAL A 427 12.29 14.24 2.29
C VAL A 427 13.30 13.24 1.75
N VAL A 428 13.04 12.70 0.57
CA VAL A 428 13.99 11.84 -0.13
C VAL A 428 14.71 12.62 -1.22
N SER A 429 16.03 12.70 -1.11
CA SER A 429 16.93 13.27 -2.12
C SER A 429 17.75 12.16 -2.79
N TRP A 430 17.99 12.30 -4.09
CA TRP A 430 18.79 11.34 -4.87
C TRP A 430 20.08 11.97 -5.39
N PHE A 431 21.13 11.17 -5.43
CA PHE A 431 22.42 11.54 -5.99
C PHE A 431 22.90 10.43 -6.93
N VAL A 432 23.29 10.81 -8.15
CA VAL A 432 23.80 9.88 -9.18
C VAL A 432 25.23 10.30 -9.51
N GLY A 433 26.20 9.42 -9.22
CA GLY A 433 27.62 9.73 -9.38
C GLY A 433 28.09 10.98 -8.63
N GLY A 434 27.47 11.27 -7.48
CA GLY A 434 27.75 12.44 -6.65
C GLY A 434 26.96 13.70 -7.01
N ASN A 435 26.25 13.73 -8.14
CA ASN A 435 25.42 14.86 -8.55
C ASN A 435 23.99 14.69 -8.05
N GLN A 436 23.43 15.72 -7.43
CA GLN A 436 22.06 15.70 -6.93
C GLN A 436 21.05 15.77 -8.10
N VAL A 437 20.02 14.92 -8.04
CA VAL A 437 18.89 14.93 -8.99
C VAL A 437 17.91 16.02 -8.57
N PHE A 438 17.56 16.92 -9.49
CA PHE A 438 16.60 18.00 -9.24
C PHE A 438 15.40 17.89 -10.19
N GLY A 439 14.19 18.05 -9.63
CA GLY A 439 12.96 18.14 -10.42
C GLY A 439 12.46 16.81 -11.01
N PRO A 440 11.32 16.84 -11.72
CA PRO A 440 10.62 15.65 -12.18
C PRO A 440 11.29 14.95 -13.38
N SER A 441 12.05 15.69 -14.18
CA SER A 441 12.88 15.17 -15.26
C SER A 441 14.17 15.99 -15.33
N SER A 442 15.32 15.33 -15.38
CA SER A 442 16.61 16.00 -15.52
C SER A 442 17.65 15.13 -16.23
N SER A 443 18.55 15.77 -16.98
CA SER A 443 19.71 15.11 -17.58
C SER A 443 20.93 15.46 -16.74
N ILE A 444 21.60 14.45 -16.18
CA ILE A 444 22.67 14.65 -15.19
C ILE A 444 24.00 14.21 -15.79
N PRO A 445 25.00 15.11 -15.85
CA PRO A 445 26.35 14.73 -16.25
C PRO A 445 27.02 13.97 -15.10
N VAL A 446 27.58 12.81 -15.40
CA VAL A 446 28.27 11.97 -14.42
C VAL A 446 29.67 11.63 -14.90
N THR A 447 30.66 11.83 -14.03
CA THR A 447 32.04 11.42 -14.28
C THR A 447 32.22 9.96 -13.87
N LEU A 448 32.57 9.12 -14.84
CA LEU A 448 32.88 7.70 -14.63
C LEU A 448 34.27 7.53 -13.98
N PRO A 449 34.57 6.36 -13.38
CA PRO A 449 35.88 6.09 -12.79
C PRO A 449 37.06 6.24 -13.77
N ASP A 450 36.82 6.11 -15.07
CA ASP A 450 37.81 6.28 -16.14
C ASP A 450 37.99 7.75 -16.59
N GLY A 451 37.29 8.69 -15.96
CA GLY A 451 37.34 10.13 -16.25
C GLY A 451 36.42 10.59 -17.38
N ARG A 452 35.71 9.70 -18.08
CA ARG A 452 34.70 10.09 -19.08
C ARG A 452 33.50 10.74 -18.40
N VAL A 453 32.89 11.71 -19.08
CA VAL A 453 31.62 12.31 -18.66
C VAL A 453 30.51 11.79 -19.55
N VAL A 454 29.50 11.18 -18.94
CA VAL A 454 28.31 10.64 -19.63
C VAL A 454 27.06 11.37 -19.13
N THR A 455 26.00 11.38 -19.93
CA THR A 455 24.74 12.03 -19.54
C THR A 455 23.70 10.96 -19.26
N LEU A 456 23.14 10.96 -18.05
CA LEU A 456 22.06 10.06 -17.68
C LEU A 456 20.74 10.83 -17.64
N GLU A 457 19.71 10.29 -18.29
CA GLU A 457 18.35 10.82 -18.16
C GLU A 457 17.74 10.28 -16.88
N THR A 458 17.13 11.17 -16.10
CA THR A 458 16.48 10.82 -14.84
C THR A 458 15.07 11.36 -14.79
N THR A 459 14.17 10.60 -14.17
CA THR A 459 12.84 11.08 -13.79
C THR A 459 12.59 10.82 -12.32
N LEU A 460 11.95 11.76 -11.64
CA LEU A 460 11.64 11.68 -10.21
C LEU A 460 10.14 11.87 -10.00
N HIS A 461 9.49 10.86 -9.43
CA HIS A 461 8.07 10.96 -9.12
C HIS A 461 7.83 11.98 -7.97
N PRO A 462 6.87 12.92 -8.10
CA PRO A 462 6.68 13.99 -7.13
C PRO A 462 6.27 13.50 -5.74
N THR A 463 5.38 12.50 -5.65
CA THR A 463 4.88 11.95 -4.37
C THR A 463 5.75 10.81 -3.83
N THR A 464 5.90 9.72 -4.61
CA THR A 464 6.63 8.51 -4.18
C THR A 464 8.14 8.65 -4.15
N ARG A 465 8.68 9.77 -4.68
CA ARG A 465 10.13 10.02 -4.80
C ARG A 465 10.90 8.89 -5.50
N VAL A 466 10.22 8.08 -6.31
CA VAL A 466 10.83 7.03 -7.12
C VAL A 466 11.69 7.67 -8.21
N LEU A 467 12.96 7.28 -8.25
CA LEU A 467 13.91 7.71 -9.29
C LEU A 467 13.95 6.66 -10.40
N THR A 468 13.84 7.09 -11.65
CA THR A 468 14.17 6.24 -12.79
C THR A 468 15.38 6.82 -13.50
N ILE A 469 16.32 5.95 -13.89
CA ILE A 469 17.53 6.31 -14.64
C ILE A 469 17.51 5.54 -15.96
N THR A 470 17.82 6.25 -17.04
CA THR A 470 17.97 5.71 -18.39
C THR A 470 19.30 6.17 -18.99
N ASN A 471 20.05 5.25 -19.61
CA ASN A 471 21.29 5.59 -20.31
C ASN A 471 21.08 5.87 -21.80
N HIS A 472 22.03 6.59 -22.39
CA HIS A 472 22.23 6.64 -23.84
C HIS A 472 23.24 5.58 -24.28
N PRO A 473 22.94 4.73 -25.28
CA PRO A 473 23.85 3.65 -25.68
C PRO A 473 25.21 4.11 -26.23
N ALA A 474 25.27 5.31 -26.80
CA ALA A 474 26.49 5.90 -27.34
C ALA A 474 27.56 6.15 -26.26
N ASP A 475 27.16 6.23 -24.99
CA ASP A 475 28.04 6.52 -23.85
C ASP A 475 28.87 5.30 -23.40
N GLY A 476 28.64 4.12 -23.98
CA GLY A 476 29.38 2.90 -23.66
C GLY A 476 29.10 2.38 -22.25
N ASP A 477 30.03 1.61 -21.69
CA ASP A 477 29.85 1.00 -20.37
C ASP A 477 29.79 2.07 -19.27
N ILE A 478 28.80 1.94 -18.39
CA ILE A 478 28.50 2.86 -17.30
C ILE A 478 28.43 2.05 -16.00
N ASP A 479 29.11 2.52 -14.97
CA ASP A 479 29.00 2.03 -13.60
C ASP A 479 29.13 3.21 -12.64
N VAL A 480 28.02 3.59 -11.98
CA VAL A 480 27.96 4.79 -11.14
C VAL A 480 27.18 4.53 -9.85
N PRO A 481 27.62 5.07 -8.70
CA PRO A 481 26.86 4.95 -7.47
C PRO A 481 25.57 5.77 -7.54
N VAL A 482 24.49 5.21 -6.99
CA VAL A 482 23.20 5.88 -6.79
C VAL A 482 22.94 5.92 -5.30
N VAL A 483 22.90 7.11 -4.72
CA VAL A 483 22.72 7.32 -3.28
C VAL A 483 21.38 7.98 -3.03
N ALA A 484 20.58 7.38 -2.16
CA ALA A 484 19.39 7.99 -1.59
C ALA A 484 19.71 8.54 -0.20
N ARG A 485 19.13 9.70 0.11
CA ARG A 485 19.15 10.31 1.44
C ARG A 485 17.71 10.58 1.87
N ALA A 486 17.36 10.21 3.10
CA ALA A 486 16.06 10.50 3.69
C ALA A 486 16.22 11.22 5.03
N SER A 487 15.32 12.16 5.32
CA SER A 487 15.27 12.92 6.57
C SER A 487 13.85 13.34 6.92
N ALA A 488 13.65 13.81 8.15
CA ALA A 488 12.47 14.60 8.49
C ALA A 488 12.48 15.93 7.71
N ALA A 489 11.32 16.59 7.64
CA ALA A 489 11.15 17.86 6.90
C ALA A 489 12.04 19.00 7.42
N ASP A 490 12.40 18.97 8.71
CA ASP A 490 13.33 19.91 9.34
C ASP A 490 14.81 19.56 9.13
N GLY A 491 15.10 18.46 8.42
CA GLY A 491 16.45 17.98 8.13
C GLY A 491 17.08 17.13 9.24
N THR A 492 16.36 16.81 10.30
CA THR A 492 16.86 15.92 11.36
C THR A 492 16.76 14.43 10.98
N GLY A 493 17.56 13.59 11.64
CA GLY A 493 17.47 12.12 11.49
C GLY A 493 17.93 11.57 10.14
N GLU A 494 18.89 12.21 9.48
CA GLU A 494 19.37 11.78 8.14
C GLU A 494 19.87 10.33 8.13
N VAL A 495 19.39 9.57 7.14
CA VAL A 495 19.88 8.23 6.81
C VAL A 495 20.14 8.10 5.31
N PHE A 496 21.03 7.17 4.96
CA PHE A 496 21.52 6.99 3.60
C PHE A 496 21.37 5.54 3.15
N ALA A 497 21.13 5.35 1.87
CA ALA A 497 21.18 4.06 1.21
C ALA A 497 21.94 4.19 -0.11
N THR A 498 22.77 3.19 -0.42
CA THR A 498 23.58 3.17 -1.63
C THR A 498 23.22 1.97 -2.49
N SER A 499 23.05 2.22 -3.78
CA SER A 499 22.93 1.25 -4.86
C SER A 499 23.90 1.64 -5.99
N ALA A 500 23.88 0.91 -7.09
CA ALA A 500 24.61 1.27 -8.30
C ALA A 500 23.69 1.21 -9.53
N TYR A 501 24.00 2.07 -10.51
CA TYR A 501 23.52 1.96 -11.88
C TYR A 501 24.66 1.43 -12.73
N SER A 502 24.52 0.22 -13.24
CA SER A 502 25.53 -0.42 -14.09
C SER A 502 24.88 -0.91 -15.37
N VAL A 503 25.47 -0.66 -16.53
CA VAL A 503 25.00 -1.17 -17.83
C VAL A 503 26.17 -1.31 -18.80
N GLN A 504 26.19 -2.41 -19.55
CA GLN A 504 27.05 -2.56 -20.72
C GLN A 504 26.32 -2.00 -21.93
N ALA A 505 26.44 -0.69 -22.16
CA ALA A 505 25.57 -0.02 -23.13
C ALA A 505 25.91 -0.36 -24.58
N ARG A 506 27.14 -0.84 -24.83
CA ARG A 506 27.55 -1.33 -26.15
C ARG A 506 28.36 -2.61 -26.01
N THR A 507 27.87 -3.69 -26.60
CA THR A 507 28.55 -4.99 -26.62
C THR A 507 28.81 -5.43 -28.06
N SER A 508 29.88 -6.19 -28.25
CA SER A 508 30.23 -6.78 -29.54
C SER A 508 30.57 -8.25 -29.35
N GLY A 509 30.02 -9.12 -30.20
CA GLY A 509 30.25 -10.56 -30.10
C GLY A 509 29.56 -11.35 -31.20
N TRP A 510 29.59 -12.68 -31.09
CA TRP A 510 29.01 -13.58 -32.09
C TRP A 510 27.48 -13.55 -32.16
N GLY A 511 26.81 -12.79 -31.31
CA GLY A 511 25.38 -12.49 -31.44
C GLY A 511 24.51 -13.72 -31.66
N SER A 512 23.76 -13.74 -32.77
CA SER A 512 22.93 -14.88 -33.20
C SER A 512 23.69 -16.15 -33.57
N ASP A 513 24.99 -16.05 -33.88
CA ASP A 513 25.88 -17.17 -34.20
C ASP A 513 26.64 -17.70 -32.95
N TRP A 514 26.35 -17.21 -31.75
CA TRP A 514 27.02 -17.65 -30.52
C TRP A 514 26.91 -19.16 -30.26
N ASP A 515 25.71 -19.74 -30.36
CA ASP A 515 25.52 -21.17 -30.11
C ASP A 515 26.22 -22.03 -31.18
N ARG A 516 26.22 -21.57 -32.43
CA ARG A 516 26.95 -22.21 -33.52
C ARG A 516 28.46 -22.13 -33.28
N PHE A 517 28.96 -20.98 -32.81
CA PHE A 517 30.35 -20.82 -32.41
C PHE A 517 30.70 -21.76 -31.25
N MET A 518 29.85 -21.86 -30.22
CA MET A 518 30.10 -22.71 -29.05
C MET A 518 30.01 -24.21 -29.38
N ASP A 519 29.03 -24.67 -30.17
CA ASP A 519 28.96 -26.07 -30.65
C ASP A 519 30.24 -26.42 -31.45
N PHE A 520 30.68 -25.50 -32.30
CA PHE A 520 31.88 -25.67 -33.08
C PHE A 520 33.16 -25.70 -32.23
N TRP A 521 33.30 -24.75 -31.30
CA TRP A 521 34.38 -24.71 -30.32
C TRP A 521 34.45 -26.00 -29.50
N TYR A 522 33.29 -26.52 -29.08
CA TYR A 522 33.18 -27.77 -28.34
C TYR A 522 33.65 -28.97 -29.18
N ARG A 523 33.25 -29.06 -30.46
CA ARG A 523 33.67 -30.14 -31.38
C ARG A 523 35.18 -30.15 -31.67
N ILE A 524 35.82 -28.98 -31.70
CA ILE A 524 37.27 -28.87 -31.93
C ILE A 524 38.07 -29.17 -30.66
N THR A 525 37.59 -28.72 -29.50
CA THR A 525 38.26 -28.93 -28.21
C THR A 525 37.97 -30.31 -27.60
N HIS A 526 36.92 -31.00 -28.05
CA HIS A 526 36.54 -32.34 -27.61
C HIS A 526 36.30 -33.28 -28.81
N PRO A 527 37.30 -33.55 -29.66
CA PRO A 527 37.12 -34.47 -30.78
C PRO A 527 36.87 -35.88 -30.24
N VAL A 528 35.67 -36.42 -30.43
CA VAL A 528 35.40 -37.84 -30.17
C VAL A 528 36.38 -38.64 -31.03
N PRO A 529 37.21 -39.52 -30.45
CA PRO A 529 38.09 -40.37 -31.25
C PRO A 529 37.20 -41.22 -32.16
N ARG A 530 37.28 -41.01 -33.47
CA ARG A 530 36.69 -41.97 -34.41
C ARG A 530 37.44 -43.29 -34.22
N GLU A 531 36.85 -44.21 -33.48
CA GLU A 531 37.30 -45.60 -33.43
C GLU A 531 37.36 -46.12 -34.86
N ARG A 532 38.57 -46.35 -35.36
CA ARG A 532 38.79 -47.06 -36.61
C ARG A 532 38.53 -48.54 -36.30
N ILE A 533 37.28 -48.98 -36.43
CA ILE A 533 36.91 -50.39 -36.29
C ILE A 533 37.39 -51.12 -37.54
N GLY A 534 38.51 -51.82 -37.42
CA GLY A 534 39.02 -52.78 -38.39
C GLY A 534 40.24 -53.50 -37.81
N PRO A 535 40.37 -54.83 -37.98
CA PRO A 535 41.52 -55.57 -37.44
C PRO A 535 42.82 -55.07 -38.11
N PRO A 536 43.92 -54.96 -37.35
CA PRO A 536 45.19 -54.46 -37.87
C PRO A 536 45.79 -55.44 -38.90
N ASP A 537 46.17 -54.92 -40.06
CA ASP A 537 46.96 -55.63 -41.07
C ASP A 537 48.36 -55.93 -40.50
N PRO A 538 48.80 -57.21 -40.45
CA PRO A 538 50.11 -57.59 -39.93
C PRO A 538 51.31 -57.07 -40.75
N GLY A 539 51.09 -56.48 -41.93
CA GLY A 539 52.16 -56.14 -42.89
C GLY A 539 52.71 -54.70 -42.90
N ASP A 540 52.18 -53.75 -42.13
CA ASP A 540 52.56 -52.33 -42.28
C ASP A 540 53.87 -51.94 -41.55
N PRO A 541 54.95 -51.52 -42.26
CA PRO A 541 56.25 -51.19 -41.67
C PRO A 541 56.31 -49.84 -40.92
N LEU A 542 55.23 -49.07 -40.83
CA LEU A 542 55.25 -47.71 -40.25
C LEU A 542 55.23 -47.62 -38.71
N LYS A 543 55.36 -48.74 -37.98
CA LYS A 543 55.37 -48.75 -36.49
C LYS A 543 56.68 -48.28 -35.82
N ARG A 544 57.28 -47.18 -36.28
CA ARG A 544 58.27 -46.40 -35.51
C ARG A 544 57.83 -44.98 -35.16
N PHE A 545 56.68 -44.53 -35.65
CA PHE A 545 56.03 -43.30 -35.21
C PHE A 545 54.83 -43.66 -34.35
N ASP A 546 54.71 -43.08 -33.15
CA ASP A 546 53.49 -43.13 -32.35
C ASP A 546 52.55 -42.03 -32.88
N PRO A 547 51.61 -42.35 -33.79
CA PRO A 547 50.83 -41.34 -34.50
C PRO A 547 49.88 -40.62 -33.54
N LEU A 548 49.52 -41.26 -32.42
CA LEU A 548 48.65 -40.69 -31.40
C LEU A 548 49.38 -39.61 -30.58
N ALA A 549 50.67 -39.80 -30.29
CA ALA A 549 51.47 -38.80 -29.59
C ALA A 549 51.72 -37.55 -30.44
N GLU A 550 51.98 -37.71 -31.74
CA GLU A 550 52.19 -36.58 -32.65
C GLU A 550 50.87 -35.85 -32.98
N VAL A 551 49.76 -36.57 -33.14
CA VAL A 551 48.43 -35.96 -33.30
C VAL A 551 48.01 -35.23 -32.02
N ALA A 552 48.23 -35.80 -30.83
CA ALA A 552 47.96 -35.13 -29.57
C ALA A 552 48.83 -33.87 -29.37
N ARG A 553 50.11 -33.91 -29.78
CA ARG A 553 51.01 -32.76 -29.75
C ARG A 553 50.55 -31.64 -30.69
N GLN A 554 50.21 -31.97 -31.93
CA GLN A 554 49.69 -31.00 -32.91
C GLN A 554 48.33 -30.43 -32.50
N GLN A 555 47.47 -31.23 -31.87
CA GLN A 555 46.21 -30.75 -31.31
C GLN A 555 46.43 -29.81 -30.12
N LEU A 556 47.37 -30.14 -29.22
CA LEU A 556 47.71 -29.28 -28.09
C LEU A 556 48.28 -27.93 -28.57
N GLU A 557 49.13 -27.92 -29.60
CA GLU A 557 49.65 -26.68 -30.22
C GLU A 557 48.51 -25.83 -30.81
N ARG A 558 47.58 -26.44 -31.56
CA ARG A 558 46.43 -25.72 -32.14
C ARG A 558 45.49 -25.14 -31.08
N VAL A 559 45.24 -25.90 -30.01
CA VAL A 559 44.39 -25.46 -28.89
C VAL A 559 45.05 -24.29 -28.17
N ARG A 560 46.37 -24.33 -27.94
CA ARG A 560 47.14 -23.23 -27.34
C ARG A 560 47.14 -21.97 -28.21
N GLU A 561 47.34 -22.11 -29.52
CA GLU A 561 47.30 -20.99 -30.46
C GLU A 561 45.91 -20.34 -30.50
N ALA A 562 44.83 -21.14 -30.57
CA ALA A 562 43.47 -20.63 -30.56
C ALA A 562 43.12 -19.90 -29.25
N TYR A 563 43.60 -20.39 -28.10
CA TYR A 563 43.40 -19.70 -26.83
C TYR A 563 44.23 -18.43 -26.70
N ALA A 564 45.47 -18.42 -27.19
CA ALA A 564 46.30 -17.21 -27.22
C ALA A 564 45.66 -16.11 -28.09
N GLU A 565 45.07 -16.49 -29.22
CA GLU A 565 44.28 -15.60 -30.09
C GLU A 565 43.03 -15.09 -29.35
N LEU A 566 42.27 -15.97 -28.69
CA LEU A 566 41.08 -15.60 -27.91
C LEU A 566 41.43 -14.66 -26.75
N ALA A 567 42.53 -14.91 -26.03
CA ALA A 567 43.01 -14.05 -24.95
C ALA A 567 43.45 -12.67 -25.45
N ARG A 568 43.97 -12.57 -26.68
CA ARG A 568 44.33 -11.31 -27.33
C ARG A 568 43.10 -10.52 -27.78
N VAL A 569 42.09 -11.19 -28.33
CA VAL A 569 40.91 -10.56 -28.95
C VAL A 569 39.79 -10.30 -27.93
N SER A 570 39.64 -11.16 -26.93
CA SER A 570 38.61 -11.03 -25.88
C SER A 570 39.11 -11.60 -24.53
N PRO A 571 39.83 -10.78 -23.73
CA PRO A 571 40.43 -11.22 -22.46
C PRO A 571 39.40 -11.75 -21.44
N ALA A 572 38.22 -11.13 -21.36
CA ALA A 572 37.17 -11.54 -20.42
C ALA A 572 36.58 -12.92 -20.74
N VAL A 573 36.40 -13.23 -22.03
CA VAL A 573 35.93 -14.55 -22.46
C VAL A 573 37.01 -15.60 -22.24
N ALA A 574 38.27 -15.27 -22.51
CA ALA A 574 39.41 -16.16 -22.27
C ALA A 574 39.58 -16.52 -20.78
N GLU A 575 39.20 -15.64 -19.85
CA GLU A 575 39.18 -15.97 -18.42
C GLU A 575 38.15 -17.06 -18.09
N ASN A 576 36.95 -16.96 -18.66
CA ASN A 576 35.85 -17.90 -18.40
C ASN A 576 36.15 -19.32 -18.91
N VAL A 577 36.94 -19.47 -19.97
CA VAL A 577 37.35 -20.78 -20.52
C VAL A 577 38.74 -21.22 -20.08
N ARG A 578 39.43 -20.46 -19.22
CA ARG A 578 40.80 -20.77 -18.75
C ARG A 578 40.90 -22.12 -18.04
N SER A 579 39.92 -22.45 -17.19
CA SER A 579 39.88 -23.72 -16.45
C SER A 579 39.73 -24.92 -17.39
N VAL A 580 38.89 -24.79 -18.42
CA VAL A 580 38.68 -25.81 -19.46
C VAL A 580 39.96 -26.05 -20.26
N MET A 581 40.69 -24.97 -20.59
CA MET A 581 42.00 -25.06 -21.25
C MET A 581 43.04 -25.79 -20.39
N ALA A 582 43.12 -25.45 -19.10
CA ALA A 582 44.03 -26.12 -18.17
C ALA A 582 43.72 -27.62 -18.01
N ASP A 583 42.45 -28.01 -18.08
CA ASP A 583 42.04 -29.43 -18.07
C ASP A 583 42.40 -30.14 -19.38
N GLN A 584 42.24 -29.49 -20.53
CA GLN A 584 42.64 -30.04 -21.82
C GLN A 584 44.16 -30.22 -21.95
N GLU A 585 44.95 -29.25 -21.48
CA GLU A 585 46.41 -29.40 -21.41
C GLU A 585 46.81 -30.58 -20.51
N ARG A 586 46.07 -30.81 -19.42
CA ARG A 586 46.28 -31.98 -18.54
C ARG A 586 45.88 -33.30 -19.19
N MET A 587 44.82 -33.33 -20.00
CA MET A 587 44.33 -34.55 -20.67
C MET A 587 45.21 -34.98 -21.86
N LEU A 588 45.76 -34.02 -22.60
CA LEU A 588 46.55 -34.27 -23.82
C LEU A 588 48.05 -34.44 -23.55
N GLN A 589 48.50 -34.43 -22.28
CA GLN A 589 49.89 -34.68 -21.93
C GLN A 589 50.33 -36.13 -22.25
N PRO A 590 51.47 -36.34 -22.95
CA PRO A 590 51.91 -37.65 -23.42
C PRO A 590 52.07 -38.73 -22.33
N GLN A 591 52.33 -38.34 -21.08
CA GLN A 591 52.55 -39.26 -19.96
C GLN A 591 51.28 -40.01 -19.50
N ARG A 592 50.07 -39.47 -19.77
CA ARG A 592 48.80 -40.11 -19.38
C ARG A 592 48.19 -41.00 -20.46
N LEU A 593 48.47 -40.75 -21.74
CA LEU A 593 48.06 -41.65 -22.84
C LEU A 593 48.71 -43.05 -22.72
N ARG A 594 49.87 -43.15 -22.05
CA ARG A 594 50.50 -44.44 -21.69
C ARG A 594 49.84 -45.17 -20.52
N ALA A 595 49.15 -44.47 -19.61
CA ALA A 595 48.52 -45.09 -18.45
C ALA A 595 47.20 -45.79 -18.82
N VAL A 596 46.44 -45.24 -19.78
CA VAL A 596 45.15 -45.80 -20.22
C VAL A 596 45.31 -47.08 -21.04
N SER A 597 46.48 -47.32 -21.66
CA SER A 597 46.72 -48.52 -22.47
C SER A 597 47.18 -49.75 -21.66
N VAL A 598 47.59 -49.57 -20.40
CA VAL A 598 48.06 -50.68 -19.53
C VAL A 598 46.90 -51.31 -18.74
N ASP A 599 45.86 -50.56 -18.38
CA ASP A 599 44.75 -51.05 -17.54
C ASP A 599 43.64 -51.82 -18.29
N ARG A 600 43.71 -51.96 -19.63
CA ARG A 600 42.75 -52.74 -20.43
C ARG A 600 43.24 -54.15 -20.83
N ARG A 601 44.27 -54.67 -20.17
CA ARG A 601 44.75 -56.06 -20.32
C ARG A 601 44.75 -56.85 -18.99
N VAL A 602 43.69 -56.73 -18.19
CA VAL A 602 43.31 -57.79 -17.24
C VAL A 602 41.78 -57.83 -17.20
N GLY A 603 41.22 -58.93 -17.70
CA GLY A 603 39.79 -59.15 -17.93
C GLY A 603 39.62 -60.18 -19.03
#